data_AF-L1I521-F1
#
_entry.id   AF-L1I521-F1
#
_cell.length_a   1.000
_cell.length_b   1.000
_cell.length_c   1.000
_cell.angle_alpha   90.00
_cell.angle_beta   90.00
_cell.angle_gamma   90.00
#
_symmetry.space_group_name_H-M   'P 1'
#
loop_
_entity.id
_entity.type
_entity.pdbx_description
1 polymer ?
#
loop_
_entity_poly.entity_id
_entity_poly.type
_entity_poly.pdbx_seq_one_letter_code
_entity_poly.pdbx_strand_id
1 'polypeptide(L)'
;MAPLGKATSALMVRERDWHFLSMVALGASDRNSALRGFCDAPVMQDLRFGTKADWELANKICCHNKKYAEPSGYFNNANINLFGQFQPEEKYHTFYDSVCGVPLFRAPIGRSMQEWYSESLAHGWPSFRDAEVVRENVVVEQDGEVRSVCGTHLGHNLPDNKGSRYCIDLVCIAGKPALGPIQEPHFSMRGKAQELVETRVKADVSLLPSGNYFFMGNIVVLLIAVIAIILGLLIINRTRRRSRM
;
A
#
# COMPACT_ATOMS: atom_id res chain seq x y z
N MET A 1 -74.84 25.06 39.22
CA MET A 1 -73.82 25.98 38.68
C MET A 1 -72.54 25.18 38.45
N ALA A 2 -72.20 24.89 37.18
CA ALA A 2 -70.84 24.52 36.78
C ALA A 2 -70.08 25.83 36.46
N PRO A 3 -68.73 25.83 36.53
CA PRO A 3 -67.96 25.46 35.34
C PRO A 3 -66.65 24.68 35.58
N LEU A 4 -66.30 23.83 34.59
CA LEU A 4 -65.05 23.76 33.80
C LEU A 4 -63.73 23.91 34.59
N GLY A 5 -62.80 22.94 34.65
CA GLY A 5 -62.16 22.21 33.56
C GLY A 5 -60.78 22.84 33.23
N LYS A 6 -59.69 22.05 33.33
CA LYS A 6 -58.41 22.10 32.54
C LYS A 6 -57.33 21.27 33.24
N ALA A 7 -56.91 20.14 32.68
CA ALA A 7 -55.97 19.98 31.55
C ALA A 7 -54.50 19.91 32.03
N THR A 8 -53.97 18.70 31.91
CA THR A 8 -52.56 18.31 32.03
C THR A 8 -51.69 19.09 31.03
N SER A 9 -50.67 19.80 31.51
CA SER A 9 -49.69 20.45 30.63
C SER A 9 -48.44 19.60 30.49
N ALA A 10 -48.18 19.23 29.24
CA ALA A 10 -46.99 18.59 28.75
C ALA A 10 -45.76 19.52 28.78
N LEU A 11 -44.59 18.87 28.86
CA LEU A 11 -43.31 19.25 28.28
C LEU A 11 -43.19 20.67 27.70
N MET A 12 -42.42 21.50 28.39
CA MET A 12 -41.73 22.65 27.79
C MET A 12 -40.34 22.78 28.44
N VAL A 13 -39.41 21.94 27.98
CA VAL A 13 -37.98 22.18 28.20
C VAL A 13 -37.62 23.37 27.32
N ARG A 14 -37.22 24.48 27.95
CA ARG A 14 -36.94 25.77 27.30
C ARG A 14 -35.63 25.69 26.50
N GLU A 15 -35.67 26.17 25.27
CA GLU A 15 -34.59 26.23 24.27
C GLU A 15 -33.43 27.20 24.63
N ARG A 16 -32.78 27.04 25.79
CA ARG A 16 -31.64 27.90 26.18
C ARG A 16 -30.37 27.18 26.64
N ASP A 17 -30.20 25.92 26.25
CA ASP A 17 -29.00 25.13 26.55
C ASP A 17 -28.14 24.80 25.31
N TRP A 18 -28.27 25.57 24.22
CA TRP A 18 -27.48 25.35 22.99
C TRP A 18 -26.15 26.13 22.91
N HIS A 19 -25.80 26.94 23.90
CA HIS A 19 -24.55 27.72 23.87
C HIS A 19 -23.45 27.23 24.82
N PHE A 20 -23.68 26.20 25.64
CA PHE A 20 -22.66 25.61 26.50
C PHE A 20 -22.12 24.25 26.04
N LEU A 21 -22.57 23.75 24.88
CA LEU A 21 -22.04 22.54 24.25
C LEU A 21 -21.34 22.80 22.90
N SER A 22 -20.99 24.06 22.61
CA SER A 22 -20.28 24.43 21.37
C SER A 22 -18.81 24.82 21.59
N MET A 23 -18.24 24.59 22.78
CA MET A 23 -16.85 24.97 23.10
C MET A 23 -15.96 23.77 23.51
N VAL A 24 -16.31 22.54 23.15
CA VAL A 24 -15.43 21.36 23.32
C VAL A 24 -15.02 20.74 21.97
N ALA A 25 -15.57 21.20 20.85
CA ALA A 25 -15.31 20.65 19.51
C ALA A 25 -14.26 21.42 18.68
N LEU A 26 -13.40 22.23 19.31
CA LEU A 26 -12.34 23.01 18.62
C LEU A 26 -10.90 22.67 19.09
N GLY A 27 -10.70 21.54 19.79
CA GLY A 27 -9.41 21.23 20.42
C GLY A 27 -8.84 19.82 20.21
N ALA A 28 -9.57 18.91 19.56
CA ALA A 28 -9.00 17.61 19.17
C ALA A 28 -8.33 17.73 17.80
N SER A 29 -7.23 18.48 17.73
CA SER A 29 -6.26 18.28 16.65
C SER A 29 -5.90 16.80 16.65
N ASP A 30 -6.10 16.15 15.50
CA ASP A 30 -6.06 14.71 15.34
C ASP A 30 -4.70 14.17 15.83
N ARG A 31 -4.69 13.47 16.98
CA ARG A 31 -3.47 12.84 17.52
C ARG A 31 -2.81 11.92 16.48
N ASN A 32 -3.57 11.40 15.51
CA ASN A 32 -2.99 10.63 14.41
C ASN A 32 -2.23 11.50 13.41
N SER A 33 -2.64 12.75 13.17
CA SER A 33 -1.92 13.65 12.27
C SER A 33 -0.51 13.98 12.78
N ALA A 34 -0.38 14.19 14.10
CA ALA A 34 0.91 14.47 14.75
C ALA A 34 1.85 13.25 14.80
N LEU A 35 1.34 12.02 14.64
CA LEU A 35 2.13 10.79 14.64
C LEU A 35 2.61 10.39 13.24
N ARG A 36 1.92 10.78 12.17
CA ARG A 36 2.29 10.40 10.80
C ARG A 36 3.11 11.45 10.04
N GLY A 37 3.13 12.71 10.49
CA GLY A 37 3.88 13.76 9.81
C GLY A 37 3.51 13.89 8.32
N PHE A 38 4.50 13.75 7.43
CA PHE A 38 4.33 13.73 5.97
C PHE A 38 3.92 12.36 5.39
N CYS A 39 3.94 11.31 6.21
CA CYS A 39 3.61 9.96 5.81
C CYS A 39 2.10 9.70 5.85
N ASP A 40 1.65 8.70 5.09
CA ASP A 40 0.24 8.29 5.05
C ASP A 40 -0.22 7.58 6.34
N ALA A 41 0.72 6.97 7.07
CA ALA A 41 0.50 6.29 8.33
C ALA A 41 1.69 6.47 9.30
N PRO A 42 1.54 6.16 10.61
CA PRO A 42 2.66 6.13 11.54
C PRO A 42 3.70 5.06 11.16
N VAL A 43 4.96 5.29 11.52
CA VAL A 43 6.04 4.29 11.35
C VAL A 43 5.72 3.03 12.15
N MET A 44 5.95 1.86 11.55
CA MET A 44 5.79 0.54 12.18
C MET A 44 6.61 0.44 13.46
N GLN A 45 6.04 -0.16 14.50
CA GLN A 45 6.73 -0.33 15.79
C GLN A 45 7.69 -1.53 15.83
N ASP A 46 7.58 -2.46 14.90
CA ASP A 46 8.32 -3.72 14.91
C ASP A 46 9.34 -3.81 13.76
N LEU A 47 10.11 -2.73 13.57
CA LEU A 47 11.13 -2.61 12.52
C LEU A 47 12.20 -3.71 12.58
N ARG A 48 12.73 -4.05 11.40
CA ARG A 48 13.76 -5.08 11.16
C ARG A 48 15.17 -4.58 11.46
N PHE A 49 16.17 -5.43 11.22
CA PHE A 49 17.61 -5.12 11.30
C PHE A 49 18.10 -4.64 12.68
N GLY A 50 17.33 -4.85 13.76
CA GLY A 50 17.67 -4.36 15.09
C GLY A 50 17.24 -2.92 15.36
N THR A 51 16.53 -2.26 14.44
CA THR A 51 16.13 -0.84 14.59
C THR A 51 14.86 -0.64 15.42
N LYS A 52 14.21 -1.72 15.90
CA LYS A 52 12.99 -1.64 16.72
C LYS A 52 13.13 -0.72 17.94
N ALA A 53 14.29 -0.71 18.60
CA ALA A 53 14.54 0.12 19.77
C ALA A 53 14.67 1.62 19.43
N ASP A 54 14.89 1.94 18.15
CA ASP A 54 15.13 3.29 17.64
C ASP A 54 13.90 3.85 16.90
N TRP A 55 12.69 3.45 17.33
CA TRP A 55 11.44 3.90 16.70
C TRP A 55 11.30 5.43 16.68
N GLU A 56 11.75 6.13 17.72
CA GLU A 56 11.70 7.60 17.76
C GLU A 56 12.59 8.24 16.68
N LEU A 57 13.76 7.64 16.42
CA LEU A 57 14.64 8.05 15.32
C LEU A 57 13.93 7.81 13.98
N ALA A 58 13.34 6.64 13.79
CA ALA A 58 12.59 6.31 12.57
C ALA A 58 11.41 7.28 12.36
N ASN A 59 10.60 7.52 13.38
CA ASN A 59 9.47 8.45 13.31
C ASN A 59 9.94 9.86 12.94
N LYS A 60 11.06 10.32 13.50
CA LYS A 60 11.64 11.62 13.20
C LYS A 60 12.15 11.70 11.77
N ILE A 61 13.01 10.76 11.36
CA ILE A 61 13.71 10.81 10.07
C ILE A 61 12.76 10.54 8.91
N CYS A 62 11.93 9.50 9.02
CA CYS A 62 11.12 9.03 7.91
C CYS A 62 9.86 9.87 7.67
N CYS A 63 9.30 10.48 8.71
CA CYS A 63 7.99 11.13 8.60
C CYS A 63 7.95 12.60 9.05
N HIS A 64 8.92 13.07 9.83
CA HIS A 64 8.92 14.43 10.40
C HIS A 64 10.11 15.27 9.97
N ASN A 65 10.79 14.84 8.90
CA ASN A 65 11.93 15.53 8.32
C ASN A 65 12.01 15.23 6.81
N LYS A 66 12.63 16.14 6.04
CA LYS A 66 12.88 15.98 4.60
C LYS A 66 14.34 16.24 4.19
N LYS A 67 15.20 16.61 5.14
CA LYS A 67 16.57 17.09 4.86
C LYS A 67 17.64 16.35 5.63
N TYR A 68 17.36 15.96 6.86
CA TYR A 68 18.29 15.23 7.71
C TYR A 68 18.23 13.72 7.46
N ALA A 69 19.31 13.03 7.77
CA ALA A 69 19.41 11.59 7.71
C ALA A 69 19.62 11.04 9.13
N GLU A 70 19.50 9.73 9.30
CA GLU A 70 20.09 9.02 10.43
C GLU A 70 21.63 9.23 10.47
N PRO A 71 22.30 9.02 11.61
CA PRO A 71 23.75 9.20 11.70
C PRO A 71 24.51 8.33 10.68
N SER A 72 25.53 8.92 10.04
CA SER A 72 26.44 8.17 9.16
C SER A 72 27.02 6.94 9.87
N GLY A 73 26.90 5.78 9.24
CA GLY A 73 27.37 4.50 9.78
C GLY A 73 26.42 3.85 10.78
N TYR A 74 25.19 4.38 10.95
CA TYR A 74 24.19 3.82 11.88
C TYR A 74 23.98 2.31 11.68
N PHE A 75 23.97 1.84 10.43
CA PHE A 75 23.83 0.42 10.10
C PHE A 75 24.96 -0.49 10.63
N ASN A 76 26.09 0.09 11.04
CA ASN A 76 27.28 -0.60 11.56
C ASN A 76 27.38 -0.55 13.09
N ASN A 77 26.36 -0.01 13.77
CA ASN A 77 26.28 -0.04 15.22
C ASN A 77 26.14 -1.48 15.74
N ALA A 78 26.65 -1.76 16.94
CA ALA A 78 26.68 -3.12 17.51
C ALA A 78 25.29 -3.79 17.67
N ASN A 79 24.23 -2.99 17.81
CA ASN A 79 22.85 -3.48 17.96
C ASN A 79 22.11 -3.61 16.62
N ILE A 80 22.74 -3.18 15.52
CA ILE A 80 22.16 -3.19 14.19
C ILE A 80 22.73 -4.38 13.42
N ASN A 81 21.82 -5.13 12.81
CA ASN A 81 22.14 -6.33 12.07
C ASN A 81 21.56 -6.23 10.67
N LEU A 82 22.10 -5.31 9.86
CA LEU A 82 21.75 -5.22 8.45
C LEU A 82 22.35 -6.42 7.69
N PHE A 83 23.66 -6.59 7.73
CA PHE A 83 24.38 -7.54 6.87
C PHE A 83 24.38 -8.99 7.37
N GLY A 84 24.07 -9.25 8.65
CA GLY A 84 23.95 -10.61 9.16
C GLY A 84 22.57 -11.23 8.98
N GLN A 85 21.63 -10.55 8.30
CA GLN A 85 20.31 -11.10 7.96
C GLN A 85 20.28 -11.83 6.61
N PHE A 86 21.31 -11.64 5.79
CA PHE A 86 21.40 -12.22 4.46
C PHE A 86 21.75 -13.71 4.55
N GLN A 87 20.95 -14.55 3.90
CA GLN A 87 21.29 -15.97 3.75
C GLN A 87 22.33 -16.14 2.63
N PRO A 88 23.29 -17.09 2.72
CA PRO A 88 24.29 -17.31 1.68
C PRO A 88 23.72 -17.57 0.28
N GLU A 89 22.55 -18.19 0.21
CA GLU A 89 21.80 -18.51 -1.01
C GLU A 89 20.87 -17.39 -1.50
N GLU A 90 20.69 -16.32 -0.72
CA GLU A 90 19.80 -15.22 -1.09
C GLU A 90 20.45 -14.38 -2.20
N LYS A 91 19.82 -14.39 -3.39
CA LYS A 91 20.30 -13.63 -4.55
C LYS A 91 20.29 -12.12 -4.29
N TYR A 92 19.28 -11.64 -3.56
CA TYR A 92 19.11 -10.26 -3.12
C TYR A 92 18.14 -10.22 -1.94
N HIS A 93 18.28 -9.23 -1.06
CA HIS A 93 17.32 -8.95 -0.01
C HIS A 93 16.34 -7.86 -0.42
N THR A 94 15.08 -7.98 0.00
CA THR A 94 14.05 -6.95 -0.24
C THR A 94 13.86 -6.05 0.98
N PHE A 95 14.01 -4.77 0.74
CA PHE A 95 13.81 -3.69 1.70
C PHE A 95 12.41 -3.12 1.56
N TYR A 96 11.73 -2.87 2.69
CA TYR A 96 10.33 -2.46 2.72
C TYR A 96 10.18 -1.15 3.46
N ASP A 97 9.26 -0.33 3.00
CA ASP A 97 8.90 0.94 3.63
C ASP A 97 8.51 0.74 5.10
N SER A 98 9.13 1.51 5.99
CA SER A 98 8.87 1.50 7.44
C SER A 98 7.47 1.98 7.83
N VAL A 99 6.69 2.53 6.90
CA VAL A 99 5.32 3.01 7.11
C VAL A 99 4.31 2.01 6.56
N CYS A 100 4.32 1.78 5.25
CA CYS A 100 3.26 1.03 4.56
C CYS A 100 3.69 -0.36 4.10
N GLY A 101 4.98 -0.72 4.19
CA GLY A 101 5.47 -2.06 3.89
C GLY A 101 5.57 -2.43 2.40
N VAL A 102 5.48 -1.45 1.49
CA VAL A 102 5.74 -1.71 0.06
C VAL A 102 7.22 -1.98 -0.18
N PRO A 103 7.60 -2.83 -1.16
CA PRO A 103 9.01 -3.06 -1.48
C PRO A 103 9.63 -1.83 -2.14
N LEU A 104 10.76 -1.36 -1.62
CA LEU A 104 11.44 -0.15 -2.07
C LEU A 104 12.73 -0.46 -2.83
N PHE A 105 13.53 -1.39 -2.29
CA PHE A 105 14.82 -1.76 -2.87
C PHE A 105 15.05 -3.26 -2.83
N ARG A 106 15.85 -3.77 -3.77
CA ARG A 106 16.35 -5.13 -3.84
C ARG A 106 17.85 -5.08 -4.05
N ALA A 107 18.64 -5.48 -3.05
CA ALA A 107 20.09 -5.44 -3.16
C ALA A 107 20.76 -6.71 -2.65
N PRO A 108 21.90 -7.10 -3.25
CA PRO A 108 22.54 -6.47 -4.41
C PRO A 108 21.91 -6.95 -5.73
N ILE A 109 21.93 -6.09 -6.77
CA ILE A 109 21.58 -6.49 -8.15
C ILE A 109 22.65 -5.93 -9.09
N GLY A 110 23.22 -6.79 -9.94
CA GLY A 110 24.26 -6.40 -10.90
C GLY A 110 25.64 -6.19 -10.28
N ARG A 111 25.81 -6.55 -9.01
CA ARG A 111 27.07 -6.53 -8.25
C ARG A 111 27.03 -7.58 -7.14
N SER A 112 28.17 -7.82 -6.50
CA SER A 112 28.29 -8.72 -5.35
C SER A 112 27.80 -8.06 -4.05
N MET A 113 27.48 -8.91 -3.07
CA MET A 113 27.20 -8.48 -1.67
C MET A 113 28.34 -7.62 -1.11
N GLN A 114 29.59 -8.01 -1.37
CA GLN A 114 30.76 -7.31 -0.87
C GLN A 114 30.89 -5.91 -1.49
N GLU A 115 30.62 -5.75 -2.79
CA GLU A 115 30.65 -4.44 -3.44
C GLU A 115 29.56 -3.51 -2.89
N TRP A 116 28.35 -4.04 -2.64
CA TRP A 116 27.28 -3.26 -2.02
C TRP A 116 27.62 -2.85 -0.58
N TYR A 117 28.16 -3.78 0.22
CA TYR A 117 28.64 -3.52 1.57
C TYR A 117 29.71 -2.43 1.57
N SER A 118 30.76 -2.58 0.75
CA SER A 118 31.88 -1.65 0.68
C SER A 118 31.44 -0.26 0.23
N GLU A 119 30.50 -0.16 -0.72
CA GLU A 119 29.95 1.13 -1.14
C GLU A 119 29.11 1.78 -0.03
N SER A 120 28.26 1.00 0.64
CA SER A 120 27.45 1.50 1.76
C SER A 120 28.34 1.98 2.92
N LEU A 121 29.42 1.25 3.23
CA LEU A 121 30.40 1.62 4.24
C LEU A 121 31.16 2.89 3.89
N ALA A 122 31.61 3.02 2.64
CA ALA A 122 32.34 4.20 2.18
C ALA A 122 31.51 5.49 2.28
N HIS A 123 30.18 5.37 2.13
CA HIS A 123 29.29 6.52 2.10
C HIS A 123 28.50 6.75 3.39
N GLY A 124 28.45 5.78 4.30
CA GLY A 124 27.81 5.93 5.60
C GLY A 124 26.33 5.52 5.65
N TRP A 125 25.70 5.23 4.51
CA TRP A 125 24.32 4.73 4.44
C TRP A 125 24.19 3.58 3.44
N PRO A 126 23.22 2.66 3.62
CA PRO A 126 22.80 1.73 2.58
C PRO A 126 22.69 2.46 1.23
N SER A 127 23.53 2.06 0.28
CA SER A 127 23.70 2.77 -0.99
C SER A 127 23.21 1.90 -2.13
N PHE A 128 22.13 2.31 -2.80
CA PHE A 128 21.51 1.55 -3.88
C PHE A 128 21.82 2.17 -5.25
N ARG A 129 21.76 1.34 -6.30
CA ARG A 129 21.89 1.75 -7.72
C ARG A 129 20.57 1.54 -8.45
N ASP A 130 20.44 2.11 -9.65
CA ASP A 130 19.22 2.09 -10.46
C ASP A 130 18.60 0.68 -10.64
N ALA A 131 19.43 -0.36 -10.75
CA ALA A 131 18.97 -1.75 -10.90
C ALA A 131 18.36 -2.35 -9.63
N GLU A 132 18.59 -1.71 -8.47
CA GLU A 132 18.18 -2.15 -7.15
C GLU A 132 16.92 -1.39 -6.66
N VAL A 133 16.40 -0.43 -7.43
CA VAL A 133 15.22 0.36 -7.06
C VAL A 133 13.94 -0.25 -7.62
N VAL A 134 12.93 -0.40 -6.77
CA VAL A 134 11.55 -0.74 -7.18
C VAL A 134 10.86 0.56 -7.58
N ARG A 135 11.03 0.96 -8.85
CA ARG A 135 10.68 2.30 -9.35
C ARG A 135 9.21 2.68 -9.18
N GLU A 136 8.31 1.71 -9.22
CA GLU A 136 6.88 1.94 -9.01
C GLU A 136 6.54 2.42 -7.58
N ASN A 137 7.42 2.18 -6.60
CA ASN A 137 7.21 2.53 -5.20
C ASN A 137 8.13 3.65 -4.69
N VAL A 138 9.05 4.14 -5.53
CA VAL A 138 10.08 5.13 -5.15
C VAL A 138 10.01 6.34 -6.07
N VAL A 139 9.89 7.52 -5.47
CA VAL A 139 9.87 8.83 -6.14
C VAL A 139 11.16 9.56 -5.83
N VAL A 140 11.76 10.19 -6.84
CA VAL A 140 12.91 11.09 -6.68
C VAL A 140 12.46 12.51 -7.02
N GLU A 141 12.59 13.40 -6.06
CA GLU A 141 12.22 14.81 -6.20
C GLU A 141 13.30 15.61 -6.92
N GLN A 142 12.96 16.84 -7.32
CA GLN A 142 13.86 17.72 -8.08
C GLN A 142 15.15 18.07 -7.32
N ASP A 143 15.10 18.14 -5.99
CA ASP A 143 16.24 18.41 -5.12
C ASP A 143 17.04 17.14 -4.75
N GLY A 144 16.65 16.00 -5.30
CA GLY A 144 17.28 14.71 -5.03
C GLY A 144 16.71 13.98 -3.81
N GLU A 145 15.72 14.54 -3.08
CA GLU A 145 15.02 13.81 -2.03
C GLU A 145 14.42 12.52 -2.62
N VAL A 146 14.59 11.39 -1.92
CA VAL A 146 14.02 10.10 -2.29
C VAL A 146 12.89 9.80 -1.31
N ARG A 147 11.71 9.54 -1.84
CA ARG A 147 10.51 9.22 -1.06
C ARG A 147 9.88 7.93 -1.53
N SER A 148 9.11 7.27 -0.67
CA SER A 148 8.19 6.24 -1.10
C SER A 148 6.89 6.84 -1.62
N VAL A 149 6.09 6.01 -2.30
CA VAL A 149 4.70 6.34 -2.67
C VAL A 149 3.78 6.54 -1.45
N CYS A 150 4.23 6.17 -0.25
CA CYS A 150 3.47 6.31 1.01
C CYS A 150 3.84 7.59 1.79
N GLY A 151 4.59 8.51 1.16
CA GLY A 151 5.04 9.76 1.75
C GLY A 151 6.27 9.65 2.65
N THR A 152 6.85 8.47 2.79
CA THR A 152 8.02 8.23 3.64
C THR A 152 9.27 8.87 3.04
N HIS A 153 9.95 9.73 3.79
CA HIS A 153 11.31 10.18 3.47
C HIS A 153 12.26 8.98 3.58
N LEU A 154 13.02 8.70 2.52
CA LEU A 154 13.94 7.56 2.46
C LEU A 154 15.40 7.98 2.49
N GLY A 155 15.71 9.21 2.10
CA GLY A 155 17.08 9.72 1.96
C GLY A 155 17.23 10.54 0.69
N HIS A 156 18.37 10.43 0.01
CA HIS A 156 18.67 11.25 -1.17
C HIS A 156 19.38 10.47 -2.29
N ASN A 157 19.07 10.81 -3.54
CA ASN A 157 19.84 10.42 -4.70
C ASN A 157 21.00 11.41 -4.85
N LEU A 158 22.22 10.90 -4.69
CA LEU A 158 23.47 11.67 -4.73
C LEU A 158 24.39 11.09 -5.79
N PRO A 159 24.12 11.36 -7.09
CA PRO A 159 24.84 10.75 -8.20
C PRO A 159 26.35 10.93 -8.11
N ASP A 160 27.07 9.91 -8.55
CA ASP A 160 28.53 9.92 -8.68
C ASP A 160 28.94 9.52 -10.11
N ASN A 161 30.22 9.24 -10.32
CA ASN A 161 30.75 8.84 -11.62
C ASN A 161 30.18 7.49 -12.15
N LYS A 162 29.43 6.74 -11.34
CA LYS A 162 28.75 5.49 -11.73
C LYS A 162 27.25 5.69 -11.99
N GLY A 163 26.75 6.93 -11.93
CA GLY A 163 25.33 7.26 -12.11
C GLY A 163 24.62 7.52 -10.78
N SER A 164 23.31 7.27 -10.74
CA SER A 164 22.51 7.45 -9.53
C SER A 164 23.07 6.64 -8.36
N ARG A 165 23.00 7.24 -7.17
CA ARG A 165 23.38 6.59 -5.92
C ARG A 165 22.40 7.01 -4.85
N TYR A 166 21.52 6.10 -4.50
CA TYR A 166 20.49 6.33 -3.51
C TYR A 166 21.09 6.06 -2.13
N CYS A 167 21.45 7.11 -1.40
CA CYS A 167 21.83 7.05 0.01
C CYS A 167 20.57 7.02 0.85
N ILE A 168 20.29 5.89 1.50
CA ILE A 168 18.98 5.64 2.11
C ILE A 168 19.12 5.37 3.60
N ASP A 169 18.28 6.00 4.40
CA ASP A 169 18.17 5.79 5.84
C ASP A 169 17.67 4.37 6.13
N LEU A 170 18.47 3.57 6.85
CA LEU A 170 18.13 2.21 7.20
C LEU A 170 16.81 2.14 7.96
N VAL A 171 16.59 3.06 8.92
CA VAL A 171 15.34 3.09 9.70
C VAL A 171 14.09 3.27 8.82
N CYS A 172 14.21 3.86 7.64
CA CYS A 172 13.08 4.11 6.72
C CYS A 172 12.80 2.96 5.75
N ILE A 173 13.73 2.00 5.66
CA ILE A 173 13.59 0.78 4.85
C ILE A 173 13.58 -0.52 5.69
N ALA A 174 13.48 -0.36 7.01
CA ALA A 174 13.40 -1.43 7.99
C ALA A 174 11.96 -1.94 8.22
N GLY A 175 10.99 -1.53 7.41
CA GLY A 175 9.61 -1.99 7.52
C GLY A 175 9.45 -3.48 7.23
N LYS A 176 8.27 -4.02 7.50
CA LYS A 176 7.88 -5.38 7.13
C LYS A 176 7.00 -5.36 5.88
N PRO A 177 6.96 -6.44 5.08
CA PRO A 177 6.05 -6.50 3.94
C PRO A 177 4.61 -6.24 4.39
N ALA A 178 3.89 -5.44 3.62
CA ALA A 178 2.44 -5.28 3.81
C ALA A 178 1.77 -6.66 3.76
N LEU A 179 0.95 -6.99 4.76
CA LEU A 179 0.21 -8.24 4.79
C LEU A 179 -0.93 -8.17 3.74
N GLY A 180 -0.62 -8.48 2.49
CA GLY A 180 -1.61 -8.65 1.41
C GLY A 180 -1.66 -7.53 0.35
N PRO A 181 -2.41 -7.74 -0.75
CA PRO A 181 -2.45 -6.81 -1.87
C PRO A 181 -2.95 -5.43 -1.41
N ILE A 182 -2.25 -4.42 -1.89
CA ILE A 182 -2.48 -2.98 -1.70
C ILE A 182 -3.99 -2.68 -1.71
N GLN A 183 -4.57 -2.46 -0.52
CA GLN A 183 -5.80 -1.68 -0.47
C GLN A 183 -5.36 -0.24 -0.72
N GLU A 184 -5.56 0.20 -1.97
CA GLU A 184 -5.71 1.62 -2.31
C GLU A 184 -6.38 2.36 -1.15
N PRO A 185 -5.99 3.62 -0.84
CA PRO A 185 -6.63 4.39 0.21
C PRO A 185 -8.10 4.61 -0.16
N HIS A 186 -8.94 3.66 0.22
CA HIS A 186 -10.37 3.69 0.00
C HIS A 186 -10.93 4.66 1.02
N PHE A 187 -11.01 5.93 0.59
CA PHE A 187 -11.85 6.94 1.22
C PHE A 187 -13.21 6.33 1.54
N SER A 188 -13.40 6.00 2.82
CA SER A 188 -14.56 5.25 3.32
C SER A 188 -15.77 6.17 3.37
N MET A 189 -16.44 6.29 2.23
CA MET A 189 -17.84 6.74 2.12
C MET A 189 -18.71 5.60 1.58
N ARG A 190 -18.51 4.38 2.08
CA ARG A 190 -19.39 3.22 1.82
C ARG A 190 -19.76 2.46 3.10
N GLY A 191 -20.05 3.18 4.18
CA GLY A 191 -20.68 2.58 5.36
C GLY A 191 -22.20 2.43 5.25
N LYS A 192 -22.87 3.10 4.28
CA LYS A 192 -24.35 3.09 4.18
C LYS A 192 -24.92 2.65 2.83
N ALA A 193 -24.10 2.62 1.77
CA ALA A 193 -24.59 2.30 0.43
C ALA A 193 -24.62 0.78 0.15
N GLN A 194 -23.78 -0.02 0.79
CA GLN A 194 -23.73 -1.47 0.53
C GLN A 194 -24.90 -2.24 1.14
N GLU A 195 -25.42 -1.80 2.30
CA GLU A 195 -26.57 -2.48 2.94
C GLU A 195 -27.87 -2.32 2.13
N LEU A 196 -28.06 -1.17 1.47
CA LEU A 196 -29.23 -0.88 0.63
C LEU A 196 -29.20 -1.60 -0.72
N VAL A 197 -28.03 -1.91 -1.27
CA VAL A 197 -27.90 -2.66 -2.53
C VAL A 197 -28.11 -4.14 -2.30
N GLU A 198 -27.57 -4.70 -1.20
CA GLU A 198 -27.66 -6.13 -0.92
C GLU A 198 -29.09 -6.56 -0.50
N THR A 199 -29.84 -5.68 0.16
CA THR A 199 -31.27 -5.91 0.46
C THR A 199 -32.15 -5.84 -0.80
N ARG A 200 -31.84 -4.97 -1.76
CA ARG A 200 -32.57 -4.91 -3.05
C ARG A 200 -32.29 -6.12 -3.95
N VAL A 201 -31.04 -6.58 -4.04
CA VAL A 201 -30.69 -7.74 -4.87
C VAL A 201 -31.31 -9.03 -4.33
N LYS A 202 -31.40 -9.20 -3.00
CA LYS A 202 -32.09 -10.37 -2.40
C LYS A 202 -33.62 -10.34 -2.60
N ALA A 203 -34.22 -9.16 -2.69
CA ALA A 203 -35.66 -9.01 -2.94
C ALA A 203 -36.04 -9.31 -4.40
N ASP A 204 -35.17 -9.01 -5.37
CA ASP A 204 -35.46 -9.26 -6.79
C ASP A 204 -35.14 -10.71 -7.24
N VAL A 205 -34.19 -11.40 -6.60
CA VAL A 205 -33.84 -12.78 -6.94
C VAL A 205 -34.89 -13.80 -6.48
N SER A 206 -35.72 -13.46 -5.48
CA SER A 206 -36.79 -14.34 -4.99
C SER A 206 -38.06 -14.34 -5.86
N LEU A 207 -38.09 -13.52 -6.93
CA LEU A 207 -39.22 -13.41 -7.87
C LEU A 207 -38.99 -14.06 -9.24
N LEU A 208 -37.87 -14.75 -9.45
CA LEU A 208 -37.64 -15.47 -10.71
C LEU A 208 -38.12 -16.93 -10.61
N PRO A 209 -38.96 -17.41 -11.54
CA PRO A 209 -39.36 -18.81 -11.56
C PRO A 209 -38.13 -19.69 -11.82
N SER A 210 -38.02 -20.77 -11.06
CA SER A 210 -36.99 -21.81 -11.17
C SER A 210 -37.09 -22.55 -12.51
N GLY A 211 -36.56 -21.91 -13.56
CA GLY A 211 -36.40 -22.47 -14.89
C GLY A 211 -35.00 -23.07 -15.08
N ASN A 212 -34.94 -24.23 -15.75
CA ASN A 212 -33.74 -25.05 -15.97
C ASN A 212 -32.60 -24.32 -16.72
N TYR A 213 -31.72 -23.62 -16.00
CA TYR A 213 -30.48 -23.07 -16.56
C TYR A 213 -29.40 -24.13 -16.85
N PHE A 214 -29.64 -25.40 -16.49
CA PHE A 214 -28.71 -26.50 -16.76
C PHE A 214 -28.70 -26.96 -18.23
N PHE A 215 -29.72 -26.59 -19.03
CA PHE A 215 -29.82 -27.05 -20.43
C PHE A 215 -29.18 -26.09 -21.44
N MET A 216 -29.09 -24.79 -21.14
CA MET A 216 -28.55 -23.79 -22.08
C MET A 216 -27.02 -23.79 -22.15
N GLY A 217 -26.31 -24.14 -21.08
CA GLY A 217 -24.85 -24.23 -21.08
C GLY A 217 -24.31 -25.30 -22.03
N ASN A 218 -24.99 -26.44 -22.10
CA ASN A 218 -24.57 -27.58 -22.94
C ASN A 218 -24.76 -27.31 -24.44
N ILE A 219 -25.79 -26.54 -24.81
CA ILE A 219 -26.05 -26.18 -26.22
C ILE A 219 -24.97 -25.22 -26.73
N VAL A 220 -24.57 -24.23 -25.92
CA VAL A 220 -23.52 -23.27 -26.31
C VAL A 220 -22.18 -23.98 -26.50
N VAL A 221 -21.83 -24.92 -25.60
CA VAL A 221 -20.60 -25.72 -25.72
C VAL A 221 -20.63 -26.62 -26.97
N LEU A 222 -21.78 -27.24 -27.27
CA LEU A 222 -21.94 -28.06 -28.48
C LEU A 222 -21.84 -27.23 -29.76
N LEU A 223 -22.42 -26.02 -29.80
CA LEU A 223 -22.33 -25.14 -30.96
C LEU A 223 -20.89 -24.69 -31.23
N ILE A 224 -20.13 -24.34 -30.18
CA ILE A 224 -18.72 -23.97 -30.30
C ILE A 224 -17.90 -25.15 -30.86
N ALA A 225 -18.13 -26.37 -30.38
CA ALA A 225 -17.44 -27.57 -30.87
C ALA A 225 -17.74 -27.86 -32.35
N VAL A 226 -19.01 -27.74 -32.78
CA VAL A 226 -19.40 -27.95 -34.17
C VAL A 226 -18.77 -26.91 -35.10
N ILE A 227 -18.74 -25.63 -34.70
CA ILE A 227 -18.11 -24.57 -35.49
C ILE A 227 -16.61 -24.84 -35.68
N ALA A 228 -15.90 -25.26 -34.63
CA ALA A 228 -14.47 -25.59 -34.71
C ALA A 228 -14.19 -26.74 -35.70
N ILE A 229 -15.03 -27.77 -35.72
CA ILE A 229 -14.90 -28.91 -36.65
C ILE A 229 -15.09 -28.46 -38.10
N ILE A 230 -16.12 -27.66 -38.38
CA ILE A 230 -16.39 -27.14 -39.73
C ILE A 230 -15.22 -26.30 -40.22
N LEU A 231 -14.69 -25.40 -39.39
CA LEU A 231 -13.53 -24.58 -39.74
C LEU A 231 -12.28 -25.45 -40.03
N GLY A 232 -12.04 -26.49 -39.23
CA GLY A 232 -10.96 -27.44 -39.48
C GLY A 232 -11.08 -28.15 -40.83
N LEU A 233 -12.27 -28.65 -41.18
CA LEU A 233 -12.52 -29.30 -42.47
C LEU A 233 -12.36 -28.35 -43.65
N LEU A 234 -12.79 -27.10 -43.52
CA LEU A 234 -12.59 -26.07 -44.56
C LEU A 234 -11.10 -25.75 -44.77
N ILE A 235 -10.32 -25.68 -43.70
CA ILE A 235 -8.87 -25.47 -43.78
C ILE A 235 -8.21 -26.66 -44.48
N ILE A 236 -8.55 -27.90 -44.10
CA ILE A 236 -8.01 -29.12 -44.74
C ILE A 236 -8.39 -29.20 -46.22
N ASN A 237 -9.61 -28.83 -46.59
CA ASN A 237 -10.04 -28.82 -47.99
C ASN A 237 -9.29 -27.75 -48.80
N ARG A 238 -9.04 -26.56 -48.20
CA ARG A 238 -8.29 -25.48 -48.83
C ARG A 238 -6.81 -25.84 -49.04
N THR A 239 -6.18 -26.52 -48.09
CA THR A 239 -4.80 -26.99 -48.24
C THR A 239 -4.68 -28.08 -49.30
N ARG A 240 -5.64 -29.03 -49.35
CA ARG A 240 -5.68 -30.08 -50.40
C ARG A 240 -5.92 -29.54 -51.82
N ARG A 241 -6.70 -28.47 -51.97
CA ARG A 241 -6.88 -27.81 -53.28
C ARG A 241 -5.63 -27.08 -53.75
N ARG A 242 -4.84 -26.50 -52.83
CA ARG A 242 -3.57 -25.84 -53.16
C ARG A 242 -2.45 -26.80 -53.55
N SER A 243 -2.46 -28.04 -53.05
CA SER A 243 -1.46 -29.06 -53.40
C SER A 243 -1.77 -29.84 -54.69
N ARG A 244 -2.84 -29.49 -55.41
CA ARG A 244 -3.28 -30.13 -56.67
C ARG A 244 -3.22 -29.19 -57.89
N MET A 245 -2.73 -27.97 -57.71
CA MET A 245 -2.33 -27.05 -58.78
C MET A 245 -0.81 -27.01 -58.83
#